data_AF-A0A6L2ZV47-F1
#
_entry.id   AF-A0A6L2ZV47-F1
#
_cell.length_a   1.000
_cell.length_b   1.000
_cell.length_c   1.000
_cell.angle_alpha   90.00
_cell.angle_beta   90.00
_cell.angle_gamma   90.00
#
_symmetry.space_group_name_H-M   'P 1'
#
loop_
_entity.id
_entity.type
_entity.pdbx_description
1 polymer ?
#
loop_
_entity_poly.entity_id
_entity_poly.type
_entity_poly.pdbx_seq_one_letter_code
_entity_poly.pdbx_strand_id
1 'polypeptide(L)'
;MDIEHYKDLALQKKKEHKKFLGNLKKKAPKNLDYLVKETHEEVFAEIDCTACANCCKSLGPLFTEADITRISKYLRMKAADFEAQYLRVDEDGDKVFQTMPCPFLGSDNLCSIYEVRPKACREFPHTDRKKIYQINNLTLKNTVTCPAAYLFVEKLRKKNRVKCSNTRKGVGTFLFPPARLPHTSEISMKSF
;
A
#
# COMPACT_ATOMS: atom_id res chain seq x y z
N MET A 1 5.41 -4.32 -13.37
CA MET A 1 5.83 -4.15 -11.96
C MET A 1 6.69 -5.33 -11.56
N ASP A 2 7.91 -5.11 -11.04
CA ASP A 2 8.82 -6.20 -10.65
C ASP A 2 8.59 -6.63 -9.19
N ILE A 3 7.75 -7.65 -8.97
CA ILE A 3 7.35 -8.10 -7.64
C ILE A 3 8.53 -8.72 -6.88
N GLU A 4 9.35 -9.52 -7.56
CA GLU A 4 10.48 -10.22 -6.92
C GLU A 4 11.55 -9.23 -6.47
N HIS A 5 11.83 -8.19 -7.26
CA HIS A 5 12.71 -7.10 -6.83
C HIS A 5 12.26 -6.45 -5.51
N TYR A 6 10.97 -6.09 -5.39
CA TYR A 6 10.45 -5.48 -4.16
C TYR A 6 10.44 -6.44 -2.97
N LYS A 7 10.18 -7.72 -3.23
CA LYS A 7 10.25 -8.78 -2.22
C LYS A 7 11.67 -8.94 -1.68
N ASP A 8 12.68 -8.98 -2.55
CA ASP A 8 14.08 -9.05 -2.15
C ASP A 8 14.50 -7.82 -1.34
N LEU A 9 14.12 -6.63 -1.80
CA LEU A 9 14.35 -5.39 -1.06
C LEU A 9 13.67 -5.40 0.32
N ALA A 10 12.44 -5.93 0.42
CA ALA A 10 11.72 -6.04 1.67
C ALA A 10 12.39 -7.03 2.63
N LEU A 11 12.90 -8.15 2.13
CA LEU A 11 13.64 -9.14 2.91
C LEU A 11 14.97 -8.57 3.42
N GLN A 12 15.73 -7.88 2.56
CA GLN A 12 16.99 -7.22 2.93
C GLN A 12 16.77 -6.15 4.01
N LYS A 13 15.74 -5.32 3.86
CA LYS A 13 15.44 -4.22 4.81
C LYS A 13 14.54 -4.61 5.98
N LYS A 14 14.17 -5.89 6.12
CA LYS A 14 13.23 -6.38 7.15
C LYS A 14 13.61 -5.95 8.57
N LYS A 15 14.89 -6.01 8.93
CA LYS A 15 15.40 -5.56 10.25
C LYS A 15 15.21 -4.05 10.45
N GLU A 16 15.49 -3.26 9.43
CA GLU A 16 15.34 -1.79 9.47
C GLU A 16 13.87 -1.39 9.57
N HIS A 17 12.99 -2.00 8.75
CA HIS A 17 11.55 -1.78 8.79
C HIS A 17 10.95 -2.16 10.14
N LYS A 18 11.31 -3.34 10.67
CA LYS A 18 10.85 -3.80 11.99
C LYS A 18 11.24 -2.82 13.09
N LYS A 19 12.48 -2.32 13.08
CA LYS A 19 12.96 -1.33 14.05
C LYS A 19 12.20 -0.01 13.93
N PHE A 20 12.00 0.48 12.71
CA PHE A 20 11.26 1.72 12.46
C PHE A 20 9.81 1.64 12.92
N LEU A 21 9.07 0.61 12.49
CA LEU A 21 7.67 0.40 12.88
C LEU A 21 7.55 0.20 14.39
N GLY A 22 8.46 -0.57 15.00
CA GLY A 22 8.53 -0.72 16.46
C GLY A 22 8.70 0.61 17.21
N ASN A 23 9.54 1.51 16.70
CA ASN A 23 9.72 2.85 17.26
C ASN A 23 8.47 3.73 17.07
N LEU A 24 7.75 3.57 15.96
CA LEU A 24 6.51 4.31 15.68
C LEU A 24 5.43 4.04 16.73
N LYS A 25 5.35 2.80 17.24
CA LYS A 25 4.44 2.43 18.35
C LYS A 25 4.83 3.09 19.67
N LYS A 26 6.13 3.24 19.94
CA LYS A 26 6.66 3.81 21.19
C LYS A 26 6.59 5.34 21.22
N LYS A 27 6.86 5.98 20.08
CA LYS A 27 6.93 7.44 19.93
C LYS A 27 6.20 7.85 18.65
N ALA A 28 4.88 7.76 18.69
CA ALA A 28 4.04 8.20 17.57
C ALA A 28 4.10 9.73 17.45
N PRO A 29 4.47 10.29 16.28
CA PRO A 29 4.36 11.73 16.04
C PRO A 29 2.91 12.20 16.18
N LYS A 30 2.68 13.41 16.71
CA LYS A 30 1.32 13.98 16.83
C LYS A 30 0.60 14.07 15.49
N ASN A 31 1.35 14.27 14.39
CA ASN A 31 0.83 14.38 13.03
C ASN A 31 0.95 13.07 12.23
N LEU A 32 1.06 11.90 12.90
CA LEU A 32 1.28 10.62 12.22
C LEU A 32 0.16 10.29 11.22
N ASP A 33 -1.10 10.44 11.62
CA ASP A 33 -2.22 10.10 10.74
C ASP A 33 -2.23 10.94 9.45
N TYR A 34 -1.81 12.22 9.54
CA TYR A 34 -1.63 13.07 8.36
C TYR A 34 -0.51 12.56 7.46
N LEU A 35 0.66 12.23 8.04
CA LEU A 35 1.80 11.70 7.28
C LEU A 35 1.46 10.37 6.61
N VAL A 36 0.69 9.52 7.28
CA VAL A 36 0.22 8.24 6.73
C VAL A 36 -0.66 8.48 5.52
N LYS A 37 -1.65 9.38 5.62
CA LYS A 37 -2.55 9.68 4.51
C LYS A 37 -1.80 10.26 3.31
N GLU A 38 -0.97 11.28 3.54
CA GLU A 38 -0.15 11.90 2.48
C GLU A 38 0.79 10.86 1.82
N THR A 39 1.42 9.99 2.63
CA THR A 39 2.29 8.93 2.08
C THR A 39 1.49 7.88 1.31
N HIS A 40 0.26 7.57 1.72
CA HIS A 40 -0.62 6.68 0.98
C HIS A 40 -0.94 7.26 -0.39
N GLU A 41 -1.41 8.51 -0.46
CA GLU A 41 -1.72 9.19 -1.71
C GLU A 41 -0.50 9.23 -2.65
N GLU A 42 0.69 9.57 -2.14
CA GLU A 42 1.95 9.56 -2.91
C GLU A 42 2.35 8.19 -3.46
N VAL A 43 2.08 7.10 -2.73
CA VAL A 43 2.44 5.75 -3.18
C VAL A 43 1.46 5.26 -4.25
N PHE A 44 0.16 5.50 -4.05
CA PHE A 44 -0.87 5.03 -4.96
C PHE A 44 -1.01 5.91 -6.22
N ALA A 45 -0.37 7.09 -6.24
CA ALA A 45 -0.12 7.84 -7.46
C ALA A 45 0.99 7.21 -8.34
N GLU A 46 1.93 6.46 -7.74
CA GLU A 46 3.06 5.83 -8.45
C GLU A 46 2.80 4.35 -8.77
N ILE A 47 1.98 3.67 -7.94
CA ILE A 47 1.72 2.24 -8.04
C ILE A 47 0.33 1.97 -8.60
N ASP A 48 0.30 1.36 -9.79
CA ASP A 48 -0.90 0.73 -10.31
C ASP A 48 -1.14 -0.64 -9.65
N CYS A 49 -2.22 -0.73 -8.87
CA CYS A 49 -2.64 -1.94 -8.18
C CYS A 49 -3.15 -3.04 -9.12
N THR A 50 -3.59 -2.67 -10.34
CA THR A 50 -4.10 -3.63 -11.33
C THR A 50 -2.97 -4.30 -12.12
N ALA A 51 -1.76 -3.74 -12.09
CA ALA A 51 -0.64 -4.22 -12.89
C ALA A 51 0.01 -5.54 -12.41
N CYS A 52 -0.17 -5.95 -11.15
CA CYS A 52 0.54 -7.12 -10.59
C CYS A 52 -0.37 -8.29 -10.18
N ALA A 53 -1.60 -8.00 -9.74
CA ALA A 53 -2.54 -8.96 -9.14
C ALA A 53 -1.93 -9.89 -8.07
N ASN A 54 -0.82 -9.51 -7.42
CA ASN A 54 -0.10 -10.42 -6.52
C ASN A 54 -0.96 -10.82 -5.31
N CYS A 55 -1.76 -9.88 -4.79
CA CYS A 55 -2.72 -10.16 -3.73
C CYS A 55 -3.78 -11.19 -4.16
N CYS A 56 -4.31 -11.10 -5.38
CA CYS A 56 -5.28 -12.07 -5.91
C CYS A 56 -4.66 -13.46 -6.17
N LYS A 57 -3.34 -13.53 -6.38
CA LYS A 57 -2.62 -14.78 -6.64
C LYS A 57 -2.22 -15.53 -5.37
N SER A 58 -1.93 -14.81 -4.29
CA SER A 58 -1.26 -15.39 -3.11
C SER A 58 -1.96 -15.13 -1.77
N LEU A 59 -2.90 -14.19 -1.68
CA LEU A 59 -3.59 -13.88 -0.43
C LEU A 59 -5.04 -14.39 -0.46
N GLY A 60 -5.41 -15.16 0.57
CA GLY A 60 -6.79 -15.49 0.89
C GLY A 60 -7.37 -14.43 1.83
N PRO A 61 -8.10 -13.41 1.34
CA PRO A 61 -8.73 -12.41 2.20
C PRO A 61 -9.86 -13.04 3.03
N LEU A 62 -10.11 -12.46 4.20
CA LEU A 62 -11.31 -12.72 5.00
C LEU A 62 -12.57 -12.23 4.25
N PHE A 63 -13.62 -13.03 4.32
CA PHE A 63 -14.99 -12.71 3.90
C PHE A 63 -15.89 -12.50 5.12
N THR A 64 -16.59 -11.36 5.13
CA THR A 64 -17.66 -11.11 6.09
C THR A 64 -19.01 -11.60 5.53
N GLU A 65 -20.00 -11.84 6.40
CA GLU A 65 -21.38 -12.13 5.97
C GLU A 65 -21.94 -11.06 5.02
N ALA A 66 -21.59 -9.79 5.26
CA ALA A 66 -21.97 -8.68 4.40
C ALA A 66 -21.30 -8.76 3.02
N ASP A 67 -20.04 -9.21 2.94
CA ASP A 67 -19.36 -9.45 1.67
C ASP A 67 -20.00 -10.60 0.91
N ILE A 68 -20.29 -11.72 1.58
CA ILE A 68 -20.93 -12.90 1.00
C ILE A 68 -22.30 -12.54 0.41
N THR A 69 -23.13 -11.84 1.19
CA THR A 69 -24.46 -11.39 0.74
C THR A 69 -24.36 -10.48 -0.48
N ARG A 70 -23.41 -9.54 -0.47
CA ARG A 70 -23.26 -8.54 -1.54
C ARG A 70 -22.70 -9.16 -2.82
N ILE A 71 -21.74 -10.08 -2.72
CA ILE A 71 -21.10 -10.74 -3.87
C ILE A 71 -22.04 -11.79 -4.47
N SER A 72 -22.70 -12.62 -3.64
CA SER A 72 -23.67 -13.62 -4.12
C SER A 72 -24.82 -12.96 -4.89
N LYS A 73 -25.34 -11.81 -4.40
CA LYS A 73 -26.33 -11.00 -5.12
C LYS A 73 -25.82 -10.52 -6.48
N TYR A 74 -24.57 -10.05 -6.56
CA TYR A 74 -23.95 -9.62 -7.81
C TYR A 74 -23.82 -10.77 -8.81
N LEU A 75 -23.42 -11.95 -8.33
CA LEU A 75 -23.30 -13.18 -9.12
C LEU A 75 -24.64 -13.87 -9.41
N ARG A 76 -25.76 -13.32 -8.91
CA ARG A 76 -27.12 -13.87 -9.06
C ARG A 76 -27.24 -15.32 -8.56
N MET A 77 -26.61 -15.62 -7.43
CA MET A 77 -26.67 -16.93 -6.76
C MET A 77 -27.04 -16.80 -5.28
N LYS A 78 -27.43 -17.89 -4.64
CA LYS A 78 -27.72 -17.89 -3.20
C LYS A 78 -26.42 -17.78 -2.40
N ALA A 79 -26.47 -17.12 -1.24
CA ALA A 79 -25.32 -17.00 -0.34
C ALA A 79 -24.75 -18.36 0.08
N ALA A 80 -25.61 -19.34 0.40
CA ALA A 80 -25.18 -20.69 0.75
C ALA A 80 -24.42 -21.39 -0.40
N ASP A 81 -24.88 -21.22 -1.63
CA ASP A 81 -24.21 -21.77 -2.81
C ASP A 81 -22.85 -21.08 -3.04
N PHE A 82 -22.77 -19.76 -2.81
CA PHE A 82 -21.53 -19.01 -2.90
C PHE A 82 -20.50 -19.50 -1.86
N GLU A 83 -20.92 -19.70 -0.62
CA GLU A 83 -20.06 -20.20 0.44
C GLU A 83 -19.53 -21.59 0.10
N ALA A 84 -20.41 -22.52 -0.28
CA ALA A 84 -20.04 -23.87 -0.66
C ALA A 84 -19.11 -23.92 -1.88
N GLN A 85 -19.29 -23.00 -2.83
CA GLN A 85 -18.53 -22.99 -4.08
C GLN A 85 -17.18 -22.26 -3.98
N TYR A 86 -17.05 -21.25 -3.10
CA TYR A 86 -15.87 -20.38 -3.12
C TYR A 86 -15.14 -20.28 -1.79
N LEU A 87 -15.77 -20.61 -0.65
CA LEU A 87 -15.21 -20.35 0.66
C LEU A 87 -14.95 -21.64 1.46
N ARG A 88 -14.01 -21.53 2.40
CA ARG A 88 -13.77 -22.51 3.47
C ARG A 88 -13.51 -21.75 4.76
N VAL A 89 -13.65 -22.43 5.90
CA VAL A 89 -13.26 -21.89 7.21
C VAL A 89 -11.81 -22.32 7.46
N ASP A 90 -10.95 -21.37 7.84
CA ASP A 90 -9.56 -21.65 8.20
C ASP A 90 -9.38 -21.99 9.69
N GLU A 91 -8.13 -22.14 10.13
CA GLU A 91 -7.76 -22.52 11.50
C GLU A 91 -8.18 -21.47 12.55
N ASP A 92 -8.32 -20.20 12.13
CA ASP A 92 -8.72 -19.08 12.98
C ASP A 92 -10.25 -18.90 13.00
N GLY A 93 -10.99 -19.73 12.27
CA GLY A 93 -12.45 -19.63 12.14
C GLY A 93 -12.90 -18.61 11.09
N ASP A 94 -11.98 -18.10 10.29
CA ASP A 94 -12.23 -17.07 9.28
C ASP A 94 -12.70 -17.71 7.96
N LYS A 95 -13.73 -17.12 7.33
CA LYS A 95 -14.18 -17.52 6.00
C LYS A 95 -13.21 -16.97 4.95
N VAL A 96 -12.46 -17.84 4.28
CA VAL A 96 -11.45 -17.50 3.26
C VAL A 96 -11.70 -18.26 1.97
N PHE A 97 -11.03 -17.87 0.87
CA PHE A 97 -11.14 -18.64 -0.38
C PHE A 97 -10.68 -20.08 -0.22
N GLN A 98 -11.43 -21.02 -0.81
CA GLN A 98 -11.05 -22.42 -0.81
C GLN A 98 -9.91 -22.76 -1.78
N THR A 99 -9.76 -22.00 -2.86
CA THR A 99 -8.73 -22.19 -3.88
C THR A 99 -7.97 -20.90 -4.15
N MET A 100 -6.69 -21.05 -4.50
CA MET A 100 -5.82 -19.96 -4.96
C MET A 100 -5.12 -20.40 -6.26
N PRO A 101 -4.92 -19.53 -7.26
CA PRO A 101 -5.29 -18.11 -7.32
C PRO A 101 -6.80 -17.84 -7.16
N CYS A 102 -7.16 -16.61 -6.78
CA CYS A 102 -8.54 -16.19 -6.58
C CYS A 102 -9.43 -16.59 -7.78
N PRO A 103 -10.60 -17.20 -7.55
CA PRO A 103 -11.49 -17.65 -8.63
C PRO A 103 -12.06 -16.49 -9.48
N PHE A 104 -12.00 -15.27 -8.96
CA PHE A 104 -12.42 -14.05 -9.66
C PHE A 104 -11.28 -13.32 -10.38
N LEU A 105 -10.07 -13.90 -10.43
CA LEU A 105 -8.95 -13.35 -11.17
C LEU A 105 -9.02 -13.78 -12.64
N GLY A 106 -9.16 -12.80 -13.54
CA GLY A 106 -9.10 -13.00 -14.98
C GLY A 106 -7.67 -13.23 -15.49
N SER A 107 -7.56 -13.72 -16.73
CA SER A 107 -6.28 -13.92 -17.42
C SER A 107 -5.52 -12.61 -17.71
N ASP A 108 -6.24 -11.49 -17.71
CA ASP A 108 -5.75 -10.13 -17.84
C ASP A 108 -5.25 -9.50 -16.52
N ASN A 109 -5.22 -10.27 -15.43
CA ASN A 109 -4.95 -9.81 -14.06
C ASN A 109 -6.03 -8.88 -13.47
N LEU A 110 -7.21 -8.79 -14.09
CA LEU A 110 -8.32 -7.99 -13.57
C LEU A 110 -9.28 -8.84 -12.74
N CYS A 111 -9.96 -8.20 -11.78
CA CYS A 111 -10.93 -8.87 -10.93
C CYS A 111 -12.32 -8.78 -11.56
N SER A 112 -12.96 -9.92 -11.83
CA SER A 112 -14.32 -9.97 -12.40
C SER A 112 -15.40 -9.39 -11.48
N ILE A 113 -15.10 -9.25 -10.19
CA ILE A 113 -15.98 -8.67 -9.18
C ILE A 113 -15.42 -7.38 -8.56
N TYR A 114 -14.62 -6.60 -9.30
CA TYR A 114 -13.87 -5.45 -8.77
C TYR A 114 -14.73 -4.44 -7.95
N GLU A 115 -15.93 -4.12 -8.44
CA GLU A 115 -16.85 -3.20 -7.75
C GLU A 115 -17.39 -3.77 -6.44
N VAL A 116 -17.52 -5.09 -6.40
CA VAL A 116 -18.07 -5.82 -5.26
C VAL A 116 -17.02 -6.63 -4.48
N ARG A 117 -15.73 -6.32 -4.62
CA ARG A 117 -14.64 -6.95 -3.84
C ARG A 117 -14.94 -7.03 -2.34
N PRO A 118 -14.49 -8.09 -1.63
CA PRO A 118 -14.63 -8.15 -0.18
C PRO A 118 -13.87 -6.99 0.48
N LYS A 119 -14.28 -6.61 1.69
CA LYS A 119 -13.68 -5.47 2.41
C LYS A 119 -12.16 -5.60 2.54
N ALA A 120 -11.67 -6.79 2.90
CA ALA A 120 -10.24 -7.06 3.01
C ALA A 120 -9.46 -6.82 1.70
N CYS A 121 -10.04 -7.14 0.53
CA CYS A 121 -9.42 -6.84 -0.77
C CYS A 121 -9.35 -5.34 -1.08
N ARG A 122 -10.35 -4.55 -0.66
CA ARG A 122 -10.37 -3.09 -0.90
C ARG A 122 -9.38 -2.36 -0.02
N GLU A 123 -9.24 -2.81 1.22
CA GLU A 123 -8.40 -2.14 2.20
C GLU A 123 -6.94 -2.54 2.10
N PHE A 124 -6.59 -3.67 1.46
CA PHE A 124 -5.21 -4.12 1.30
C PHE A 124 -4.34 -3.06 0.59
N PRO A 125 -3.14 -2.71 1.08
CA PRO A 125 -2.35 -3.33 2.17
C PRO A 125 -2.55 -2.70 3.57
N HIS A 126 -3.69 -2.03 3.79
CA HIS A 126 -4.12 -1.33 5.00
C HIS A 126 -3.29 -0.09 5.36
N THR A 127 -2.85 0.65 4.33
CA THR A 127 -2.05 1.87 4.50
C THR A 127 -2.89 3.15 4.61
N ASP A 128 -4.14 3.16 4.15
CA ASP A 128 -5.08 4.28 4.36
C ASP A 128 -5.88 4.08 5.65
N ARG A 129 -5.23 4.29 6.79
CA ARG A 129 -5.90 4.20 8.09
C ARG A 129 -5.25 5.06 9.15
N LYS A 130 -6.04 5.44 10.15
CA LYS A 130 -5.56 6.06 11.38
C LYS A 130 -4.88 5.04 12.29
N LYS A 131 -3.97 5.52 13.12
CA LYS A 131 -3.25 4.73 14.14
C LYS A 131 -2.60 3.47 13.55
N ILE A 132 -1.97 3.59 12.37
CA ILE A 132 -1.33 2.47 11.66
C ILE A 132 -0.34 1.68 12.51
N TYR A 133 0.24 2.31 13.54
CA TYR A 133 1.13 1.66 14.51
C TYR A 133 0.51 0.45 15.23
N GLN A 134 -0.83 0.34 15.27
CA GLN A 134 -1.54 -0.81 15.82
C GLN A 134 -1.33 -2.07 14.97
N ILE A 135 -1.14 -1.91 13.66
CA ILE A 135 -0.98 -3.02 12.70
C ILE A 135 0.43 -3.13 12.15
N ASN A 136 1.45 -2.66 12.88
CA ASN A 136 2.83 -2.69 12.44
C ASN A 136 3.33 -4.08 12.02
N ASN A 137 2.90 -5.13 12.73
CA ASN A 137 3.27 -6.51 12.37
C ASN A 137 2.67 -6.91 11.02
N LEU A 138 1.40 -6.55 10.76
CA LEU A 138 0.74 -6.79 9.48
C LEU A 138 1.37 -5.96 8.36
N THR A 139 1.64 -4.68 8.63
CA THR A 139 2.31 -3.77 7.68
C THR A 139 3.67 -4.34 7.26
N LEU A 140 4.46 -4.86 8.22
CA LEU A 140 5.75 -5.49 7.95
C LEU A 140 5.61 -6.79 7.14
N LYS A 141 4.58 -7.60 7.38
CA LYS A 141 4.32 -8.79 6.55
C LYS A 141 3.95 -8.38 5.12
N ASN A 142 3.11 -7.35 4.98
CA ASN A 142 2.63 -6.87 3.69
C ASN A 142 3.75 -6.27 2.82
N THR A 143 4.87 -5.79 3.38
CA THR A 143 5.99 -5.28 2.56
C THR A 143 6.63 -6.35 1.67
N VAL A 144 6.57 -7.61 2.07
CA VAL A 144 7.11 -8.74 1.29
C VAL A 144 6.18 -9.10 0.13
N THR A 145 4.87 -8.86 0.29
CA THR A 145 3.85 -9.21 -0.71
C THR A 145 3.54 -8.06 -1.66
N CYS A 146 3.54 -6.82 -1.19
CA CYS A 146 3.04 -5.68 -1.93
C CYS A 146 4.12 -4.61 -2.13
N PRO A 147 4.46 -4.27 -3.38
CA PRO A 147 5.34 -3.14 -3.69
C PRO A 147 4.89 -1.82 -3.05
N ALA A 148 3.57 -1.54 -3.05
CA ALA A 148 3.03 -0.34 -2.41
C ALA A 148 3.28 -0.33 -0.90
N ALA A 149 3.15 -1.47 -0.22
CA ALA A 149 3.44 -1.56 1.21
C ALA A 149 4.93 -1.30 1.50
N TYR A 150 5.84 -1.85 0.69
CA TYR A 150 7.27 -1.58 0.80
C TYR A 150 7.58 -0.08 0.64
N LEU A 151 7.12 0.53 -0.46
CA LEU A 151 7.37 1.94 -0.75
C LEU A 151 6.77 2.85 0.33
N PHE A 152 5.57 2.51 0.80
CA PHE A 152 4.92 3.23 1.90
C PHE A 152 5.81 3.27 3.15
N VAL A 153 6.36 2.13 3.57
CA VAL A 153 7.25 2.08 4.75
C VAL A 153 8.55 2.86 4.52
N GLU A 154 9.13 2.79 3.33
CA GLU A 154 10.34 3.58 2.98
C GLU A 154 10.07 5.09 3.02
N LYS A 155 9.00 5.56 2.36
CA LYS A 155 8.63 6.98 2.31
C LYS A 155 8.26 7.50 3.69
N LEU A 156 7.44 6.76 4.45
CA LEU A 156 7.07 7.13 5.82
C LEU A 156 8.30 7.21 6.74
N ARG A 157 9.27 6.29 6.59
CA ARG A 157 10.54 6.34 7.32
C ARG A 157 11.33 7.60 6.97
N LYS A 158 11.46 7.93 5.68
CA LYS A 158 12.18 9.15 5.23
C LYS A 158 11.57 10.41 5.83
N LYS A 159 10.25 10.59 5.74
CA LYS A 159 9.53 11.74 6.34
C LYS A 159 9.73 11.85 7.84
N ASN A 160 9.76 10.72 8.56
CA ASN A 160 10.01 10.70 10.00
C ASN A 160 11.48 10.96 10.40
N ARG A 161 12.46 10.66 9.53
CA ARG A 161 13.88 10.97 9.78
C ARG A 161 14.18 12.47 9.69
N VAL A 162 13.57 13.17 8.74
CA VAL A 162 13.77 14.62 8.53
C VAL A 162 13.35 15.44 9.75
N LYS A 163 12.35 15.00 10.51
CA LYS A 163 11.91 15.71 11.73
C LYS A 163 12.84 15.50 12.94
N CYS A 164 13.55 14.37 13.01
CA CYS A 164 14.46 14.08 14.13
C CYS A 164 15.77 14.88 14.05
N SER A 165 16.19 15.27 12.84
CA SER A 165 17.35 16.17 12.64
C SER A 165 17.04 17.64 12.95
N ASN A 166 15.77 18.04 13.00
CA ASN A 166 15.36 19.44 13.18
C ASN A 166 15.02 19.85 14.63
N THR A 167 15.07 18.93 15.59
CA THR A 167 14.89 19.25 17.03
C THR A 167 16.22 19.39 17.79
N ARG A 168 17.35 19.43 17.08
CA ARG A 168 18.66 19.82 17.62
C ARG A 168 19.38 20.72 16.62
N LYS A 169 18.91 21.96 16.49
CA LYS A 169 19.75 23.11 16.12
C LYS A 169 18.90 24.35 16.31
N GLY A 170 19.37 25.22 17.23
CA GLY A 170 18.84 26.55 17.36
C GLY A 170 18.93 27.31 16.03
N VAL A 171 18.02 28.28 15.91
CA VAL A 171 18.08 29.48 15.08
C VAL A 171 19.16 29.46 13.98
N GLY A 172 18.72 29.24 12.75
CA GLY A 172 19.53 29.44 11.55
C GLY A 172 18.60 29.57 10.36
N THR A 173 18.22 30.80 10.05
CA THR A 173 17.49 31.20 8.84
C THR A 173 18.21 30.66 7.59
N PHE A 174 17.59 29.71 6.90
CA PHE A 174 17.96 29.37 5.53
C PHE A 174 16.92 29.98 4.59
N LEU A 175 17.27 31.16 4.06
CA LEU A 175 16.66 31.68 2.84
C LEU A 175 16.95 30.68 1.71
N PHE A 176 15.91 30.15 1.07
CA PHE A 176 16.03 29.49 -0.22
C PHE A 176 16.46 30.53 -1.27
N PRO A 177 17.53 30.32 -2.05
CA PRO A 177 17.78 31.13 -3.23
C PRO A 177 16.79 30.74 -4.34
N PRO A 178 16.28 31.70 -5.13
CA PRO A 178 15.39 31.39 -6.24
C PRO A 178 16.11 30.66 -7.36
N ALA A 179 15.39 29.73 -7.99
CA ALA A 179 15.85 28.94 -9.13
C ALA A 179 16.28 29.84 -10.29
N ARG A 180 17.51 29.65 -10.76
CA ARG A 180 18.06 30.35 -11.94
C ARG A 180 17.63 29.58 -13.19
N LEU A 181 16.77 30.19 -14.01
CA LEU A 181 16.40 29.69 -15.34
C LEU A 181 17.62 29.74 -16.28
N PRO A 182 17.85 28.75 -17.15
CA PRO A 182 18.91 28.81 -18.14
C PRO A 182 18.55 29.79 -19.26
N HIS A 183 19.46 30.75 -19.50
CA HIS A 183 19.50 31.63 -20.66
C HIS A 183 19.64 30.80 -21.94
N THR A 184 18.70 30.95 -22.88
CA THR A 184 18.94 30.64 -24.29
C THR A 184 19.33 31.91 -25.02
N SER A 185 20.49 31.84 -25.65
CA SER A 185 21.18 32.88 -26.40
C SER A 185 20.39 33.39 -27.60
N GLU A 186 20.46 34.70 -27.79
CA GLU A 186 20.02 35.47 -28.94
C GLU A 186 20.65 34.95 -30.24
N ILE A 187 19.81 34.72 -31.25
CA ILE A 187 20.22 34.59 -32.65
C ILE A 187 20.08 35.98 -33.27
N SER A 188 21.23 36.60 -33.55
CA SER A 188 21.34 37.89 -34.22
C SER A 188 21.03 37.75 -35.72
N MET A 189 20.02 38.50 -36.16
CA MET A 189 19.83 38.87 -37.57
C MET A 189 21.02 39.75 -38.01
N LYS A 190 21.67 39.37 -39.11
CA LYS A 190 22.41 40.31 -39.95
C LYS A 190 21.82 40.26 -41.35
N SER A 191 21.23 41.38 -41.72
CA SER A 191 20.88 41.77 -43.08
C SER A 191 22.14 41.98 -43.90
N PHE A 192 22.19 41.39 -45.10
CA PHE A 192 22.69 41.98 -46.34
C PHE A 192 22.06 41.22 -47.51
#